data_AF-A0A5F8GWS3-F1
#
_entry.id   AF-A0A5F8GWS3-F1
#
_cell.length_a   1.000
_cell.length_b   1.000
_cell.length_c   1.000
_cell.angle_alpha   90.00
_cell.angle_beta   90.00
_cell.angle_gamma   90.00
#
_symmetry.space_group_name_H-M   'P 1'
#
loop_
_entity.id
_entity.type
_entity.pdbx_description
1 polymer ?
#
loop_
_entity_poly.entity_id
_entity_poly.type
_entity_poly.pdbx_seq_one_letter_code
_entity_poly.pdbx_strand_id
1 'polypeptide(L)' 'MEQPLDLFDSIVMAEESKKRKMLDSFLGMVQKFPYADPTCAQLHEDLDRIRGKFKQVCSLLSIQPNFKVNSGGSALSF' A
#
# COMPACT_ATOMS: atom_id res chain seq x y z
N MET A 1 -1.36 5.98 -46.50
CA MET A 1 -0.12 5.48 -45.88
C MET A 1 -0.29 5.79 -44.41
N GLU A 2 -0.76 4.81 -43.64
CA GLU A 2 -1.22 4.97 -42.25
C GLU A 2 -0.05 5.40 -41.35
N GLN A 3 -0.27 6.44 -40.55
CA GLN A 3 0.75 7.13 -39.79
C GLN A 3 0.99 6.40 -38.45
N PRO A 4 2.22 5.97 -38.12
CA PRO A 4 2.51 5.15 -36.91
C PRO A 4 2.22 5.84 -35.57
N LEU A 5 2.04 7.16 -35.54
CA LEU A 5 1.97 7.96 -34.32
C LEU A 5 0.68 7.69 -33.51
N ASP A 6 -0.46 7.50 -34.19
CA ASP A 6 -1.76 7.27 -33.54
C ASP A 6 -1.82 5.93 -32.78
N LEU A 7 -1.05 4.93 -33.24
CA LEU A 7 -0.96 3.63 -32.57
C LEU A 7 -0.18 3.73 -31.26
N PHE A 8 0.92 4.48 -31.25
CA PHE A 8 1.71 4.69 -30.04
C PHE A 8 0.92 5.47 -28.98
N ASP A 9 0.21 6.54 -29.37
CA ASP A 9 -0.63 7.31 -28.45
C ASP A 9 -1.79 6.47 -27.90
N SER A 10 -2.42 5.64 -28.74
CA SER A 10 -3.46 4.70 -28.29
C SER A 10 -2.94 3.68 -27.26
N ILE A 11 -1.73 3.15 -27.47
CA ILE A 11 -1.09 2.22 -26.51
C ILE A 11 -0.77 2.93 -25.20
N VAL A 12 -0.24 4.15 -25.24
CA VAL A 12 0.07 4.94 -24.03
C VAL A 12 -1.20 5.28 -23.24
N MET A 13 -2.27 5.70 -23.91
CA MET A 13 -3.57 5.97 -23.26
C MET A 13 -4.20 4.71 -22.66
N ALA A 14 -4.09 3.56 -23.33
CA ALA A 14 -4.57 2.28 -22.81
C ALA A 14 -3.82 1.87 -21.52
N GLU A 15 -2.50 2.04 -21.50
CA GLU A 15 -1.66 1.82 -20.31
C GLU A 15 -2.01 2.77 -19.16
N GLU A 16 -2.22 4.07 -19.42
CA GLU A 16 -2.64 5.02 -18.39
C GLU A 16 -4.03 4.68 -17.82
N SER A 17 -4.99 4.32 -18.68
CA SER A 17 -6.32 3.88 -18.27
C SER A 17 -6.26 2.65 -17.36
N LYS A 18 -5.39 1.69 -17.67
CA LYS A 18 -5.16 0.50 -16.85
C LYS A 18 -4.60 0.84 -15.48
N LYS A 19 -3.62 1.74 -15.42
CA LYS A 19 -3.06 2.24 -14.14
C LYS A 19 -4.12 2.93 -13.30
N ARG A 20 -4.93 3.80 -13.91
CA ARG A 20 -6.05 4.49 -13.23
C ARG A 20 -7.07 3.50 -12.67
N LYS A 21 -7.51 2.51 -13.46
CA LYS A 21 -8.44 1.47 -13.01
C LYS A 21 -7.89 0.65 -11.85
N MET A 22 -6.60 0.34 -11.85
CA MET A 22 -5.95 -0.37 -10.75
C MET A 22 -5.94 0.49 -9.48
N LEU A 23 -5.63 1.78 -9.59
CA LEU A 23 -5.68 2.73 -8.47
C LEU A 23 -7.11 2.88 -7.93
N ASP A 24 -8.12 3.02 -8.79
CA ASP A 24 -9.52 3.12 -8.39
C ASP A 24 -10.00 1.84 -7.70
N SER A 25 -9.60 0.66 -8.20
CA SER A 25 -9.88 -0.62 -7.56
C SER A 25 -9.24 -0.71 -6.18
N PHE A 26 -7.96 -0.33 -6.07
CA PHE A 26 -7.24 -0.34 -4.80
C PHE A 26 -7.85 0.63 -3.79
N LEU A 27 -8.17 1.85 -4.20
CA LEU A 27 -8.86 2.84 -3.37
C LEU A 27 -10.22 2.32 -2.90
N GLY A 28 -10.97 1.68 -3.80
CA GLY A 28 -12.24 1.06 -3.47
C GLY A 28 -12.10 -0.05 -2.42
N MET A 29 -11.03 -0.85 -2.47
CA MET A 29 -10.73 -1.86 -1.44
C MET A 29 -10.40 -1.22 -0.09
N VAL A 30 -9.59 -0.16 -0.07
CA VAL A 30 -9.24 0.57 1.16
C VAL A 30 -10.48 1.23 1.77
N GLN A 31 -11.32 1.89 0.97
CA GLN A 31 -12.54 2.56 1.44
C GLN A 31 -13.59 1.57 1.97
N LYS A 32 -13.71 0.40 1.35
CA LYS A 32 -14.64 -0.66 1.76
C LYS A 32 -14.05 -1.55 2.85
N PHE A 33 -12.80 -1.33 3.26
CA PHE A 33 -12.20 -2.13 4.31
C PHE A 33 -13.01 -1.93 5.60
N PRO A 34 -13.51 -3.02 6.23
CA PRO A 34 -14.47 -2.90 7.32
C PRO A 34 -13.74 -2.62 8.64
N TYR A 35 -13.20 -1.41 8.79
CA TYR A 35 -12.47 -0.99 9.99
C TYR A 35 -13.31 -1.08 11.28
N ALA A 36 -14.63 -0.98 11.16
CA ALA A 36 -15.58 -1.09 12.27
C ALA A 36 -15.99 -2.54 12.57
N ASP A 37 -15.57 -3.53 11.78
CA ASP A 37 -15.86 -4.93 12.05
C ASP A 37 -15.04 -5.40 13.26
N PRO A 38 -15.69 -5.93 14.32
CA PRO A 38 -15.00 -6.39 15.53
C PRO A 38 -13.97 -7.50 15.26
N THR A 39 -14.09 -8.26 14.16
CA THR A 39 -13.06 -9.22 13.73
C THR A 39 -11.79 -8.54 13.25
N CYS A 40 -11.90 -7.36 12.64
CA CYS A 40 -10.74 -6.53 12.27
C CYS A 40 -10.07 -5.96 13.52
N ALA A 41 -10.83 -5.56 14.54
CA ALA A 41 -10.27 -5.11 15.82
C ALA A 41 -9.40 -6.20 16.46
N GLN A 42 -9.89 -7.45 16.51
CA GLN A 42 -9.11 -8.58 17.01
C GLN A 42 -7.85 -8.83 16.16
N LEU A 43 -7.95 -8.74 14.83
CA LEU A 43 -6.80 -8.88 13.94
C LEU A 43 -5.75 -7.79 14.21
N HIS A 44 -6.17 -6.54 14.40
CA HIS A 44 -5.28 -5.43 14.72
C HIS A 44 -4.59 -5.64 16.09
N GLU A 45 -5.33 -6.09 17.11
CA GLU A 45 -4.78 -6.42 18.42
C GLU A 45 -3.77 -7.58 18.35
N ASP A 46 -4.08 -8.62 17.59
CA ASP A 46 -3.19 -9.77 17.41
C ASP A 46 -1.89 -9.39 16.70
N LEU A 47 -1.97 -8.56 15.65
CA LEU A 47 -0.80 -8.01 14.97
C LEU A 47 0.05 -7.13 15.88
N ASP A 48 -0.60 -6.30 16.71
CA ASP A 48 0.09 -5.47 17.71
C ASP A 48 0.79 -6.32 18.77
N ARG A 49 0.14 -7.40 19.24
CA ARG A 49 0.71 -8.36 20.17
C ARG A 49 1.93 -9.07 19.56
N ILE A 50 1.84 -9.52 18.31
CA ILE A 50 2.95 -10.13 17.57
C ILE A 50 4.11 -9.13 17.42
N ARG A 51 3.82 -7.87 17.04
CA ARG A 51 4.81 -6.80 16.91
C ARG A 51 5.50 -6.52 18.25
N GLY A 52 4.76 -6.51 19.35
CA GLY A 52 5.30 -6.36 20.70
C GLY A 52 6.24 -7.51 21.07
N LYS A 53 5.85 -8.76 20.80
CA LYS A 53 6.70 -9.94 21.04
C LYS A 53 7.96 -9.92 20.19
N PHE A 54 7.85 -9.53 18.92
CA PHE A 54 9.01 -9.38 18.05
C PHE A 54 10.00 -8.34 18.59
N LYS A 55 9.53 -7.17 19.06
CA LYS A 55 10.37 -6.17 19.74
C LYS A 55 11.09 -6.74 20.96
N GLN A 56 10.38 -7.52 21.79
CA GLN A 56 10.97 -8.17 22.97
C GLN A 56 12.09 -9.14 22.57
N VAL A 57 11.86 -9.99 21.56
CA VAL A 57 12.87 -10.91 21.02
C VAL A 57 14.08 -10.16 20.47
N CYS A 58 13.86 -9.09 19.71
CA CYS A 58 14.95 -8.26 19.19
C CYS A 58 15.78 -7.62 20.31
N SER A 59 15.14 -7.12 21.37
CA SER A 59 15.81 -6.59 22.56
C SER A 59 16.66 -7.66 23.25
N LEU A 60 16.10 -8.86 23.43
CA LEU A 60 16.80 -10.00 24.03
C LEU A 60 18.04 -10.41 23.23
N LEU A 61 17.94 -10.39 21.91
CA LEU A 61 19.02 -10.75 20.99
C LEU A 61 19.97 -9.57 20.69
N SER A 62 19.75 -8.38 21.27
CA SER A 62 20.49 -7.15 20.96
C SER A 62 20.48 -6.78 19.46
N ILE A 63 19.42 -7.15 18.75
CA ILE A 63 19.20 -6.84 17.33
C ILE A 63 18.28 -5.62 17.25
N GLN A 64 18.63 -4.60 16.46
CA GLN A 64 17.73 -3.49 16.22
C GLN A 64 16.64 -3.89 15.21
N PRO A 65 15.36 -3.91 15.59
CA PRO A 65 14.30 -4.20 14.64
C PRO A 65 14.10 -3.00 13.72
N ASN A 66 14.44 -3.18 12.44
CA ASN A 66 14.23 -2.14 11.43
C ASN A 66 12.77 -2.14 10.98
N PHE A 67 11.91 -1.43 11.71
CA PHE A 67 10.53 -1.17 11.31
C PHE A 67 10.41 0.09 10.45
N LYS A 68 11.38 0.40 9.58
CA LYS A 68 11.19 1.47 8.59
C LYS A 68 9.98 1.11 7.71
N VAL A 69 8.81 1.52 8.16
CA VAL A 69 7.71 1.89 7.28
C VAL A 69 8.30 3.06 6.53
N ASN A 70 8.81 2.80 5.34
CA ASN A 70 9.16 3.85 4.40
C ASN A 70 7.83 4.45 3.95
N SER A 71 7.13 5.16 4.86
CA SER A 71 6.24 6.22 4.46
C SER A 71 7.19 7.23 3.86
N GLY A 72 7.51 7.05 2.57
CA GLY A 72 8.08 8.09 1.76
C GLY A 72 7.14 9.26 1.95
N GLY A 73 7.53 10.16 2.85
CA GLY A 73 6.88 11.42 3.05
C GLY A 73 6.96 12.08 1.70
N SER A 74 5.85 12.08 0.98
CA SER A 74 5.56 13.17 0.07
C SER A 74 5.56 14.40 0.97
N ALA A 75 6.72 15.05 1.02
CA ALA A 75 6.86 16.41 1.48
C ALA A 75 6.06 17.26 0.49
N LEU A 76 4.73 17.27 0.66
CA LEU A 76 3.89 18.30 0.09
C LEU A 76 4.13 19.54 0.95
N SER A 77 5.18 20.29 0.60
CA SER A 77 5.22 21.71 0.89
C SER A 77 4.06 22.35 0.14
N PHE A 78 3.18 23.01 0.89
CA PHE A 78 2.18 23.94 0.36
C PHE A 78 2.84 25.10 -0.37
#